data_AF-A0A7X6FEA9-F1
#
_entry.id   AF-A0A7X6FEA9-F1
#
_cell.length_a   1.000
_cell.length_b   1.000
_cell.length_c   1.000
_cell.angle_alpha   90.00
_cell.angle_beta   90.00
_cell.angle_gamma   90.00
#
_symmetry.space_group_name_H-M   'P 1'
#
loop_
_entity.id
_entity.type
_entity.pdbx_description
1 polymer ?
#
loop_
_entity_poly.entity_id
_entity_poly.type
_entity_poly.pdbx_seq_one_letter_code
_entity_poly.pdbx_strand_id
1 'polypeptide(L)'
;MKGDDLVAFLKTIASKPDHVPTWGRFSVEGMRFTPLLDNALANYIATAQQWPMDISGAFRFDPKDGYLDIQELELTNLRLGKASLSAELTLPKDTNVQALTQGGSVGLTHLRFRLDNQGLFEGMAVPSLAAFQQQLTGADDPEQGINQLRGNAVAALQILPDNQIDAESKKALLRFVQDLPHPTGFFTLDLAFDKPLQIGSLGLDATQLAQTALASAKISVSYKAR
;
A
#
# COMPACT_ATOMS: atom_id res chain seq x y z
N MET A 1 -21.20 -10.44 6.77
CA MET A 1 -20.99 -9.79 8.09
C MET A 1 -20.99 -8.30 7.85
N LYS A 2 -21.82 -7.53 8.57
CA LYS A 2 -21.91 -6.07 8.42
C LYS A 2 -20.64 -5.45 9.01
N GLY A 3 -20.07 -4.44 8.34
CA GLY A 3 -18.77 -3.81 8.66
C GLY A 3 -18.66 -3.08 10.00
N ASP A 4 -19.58 -3.29 10.94
CA ASP A 4 -19.61 -2.65 12.27
C ASP A 4 -18.83 -3.43 13.35
N ASP A 5 -18.61 -4.74 13.17
CA ASP A 5 -18.00 -5.57 14.22
C ASP A 5 -16.52 -5.25 14.46
N LEU A 6 -15.84 -4.66 13.48
CA LEU A 6 -14.43 -4.26 13.64
C LEU A 6 -14.30 -3.03 14.54
N VAL A 7 -15.23 -2.08 14.42
CA VAL A 7 -15.30 -0.90 15.30
C VAL A 7 -15.74 -1.31 16.70
N ALA A 8 -16.67 -2.27 16.81
CA ALA A 8 -17.08 -2.84 18.10
C ALA A 8 -15.94 -3.62 18.78
N PHE A 9 -15.18 -4.40 18.01
CA PHE A 9 -13.98 -5.13 18.49
C PHE A 9 -12.87 -4.16 18.95
N LEU A 10 -12.59 -3.10 18.19
CA LEU A 10 -11.64 -2.07 18.60
C LEU A 10 -12.08 -1.32 19.86
N LYS A 11 -13.40 -1.19 20.09
CA LYS A 11 -13.97 -0.62 21.32
C LYS A 11 -13.95 -1.59 22.50
N THR A 12 -13.99 -2.90 22.31
CA THR A 12 -13.88 -3.87 23.42
C THR A 12 -12.45 -4.06 23.89
N ILE A 13 -11.44 -3.73 23.08
CA ILE A 13 -10.02 -3.65 23.50
C ILE A 13 -9.70 -2.30 24.20
N ALA A 14 -10.72 -1.52 24.59
CA ALA A 14 -10.56 -0.16 25.14
C ALA A 14 -9.93 -0.06 26.55
N SER A 15 -9.13 -1.03 26.98
CA SER A 15 -7.94 -0.70 27.75
C SER A 15 -6.85 -0.31 26.75
N LYS A 16 -6.88 0.93 26.26
CA LYS A 16 -5.76 1.45 25.47
C LYS A 16 -4.52 1.30 26.35
N PRO A 17 -3.52 0.48 25.97
CA PRO A 17 -2.35 0.32 26.80
C PRO A 17 -1.68 1.69 26.93
N ASP A 18 -1.20 2.02 28.13
CA ASP A 18 -0.50 3.29 28.40
C ASP A 18 0.73 3.48 27.50
N HIS A 19 1.22 2.38 26.92
CA HIS A 19 2.34 2.31 25.99
C HIS A 19 2.01 1.45 24.77
N VAL A 20 2.62 1.75 23.62
CA VAL A 20 2.57 0.88 22.44
C VAL A 20 3.27 -0.45 22.77
N PRO A 21 2.66 -1.61 22.49
CA PRO A 21 3.33 -2.90 22.69
C PRO A 21 4.67 -2.95 21.95
N THR A 22 5.70 -3.51 22.58
CA THR A 22 7.04 -3.61 21.97
C THR A 22 7.10 -4.61 20.81
N TRP A 23 6.07 -5.46 20.68
CA TRP A 23 5.88 -6.33 19.54
C TRP A 23 4.40 -6.70 19.42
N GLY A 24 4.00 -7.16 18.23
CA GLY A 24 2.71 -7.77 18.02
C GLY A 24 2.69 -8.60 16.75
N ARG A 25 1.82 -9.60 16.74
CA ARG A 25 1.53 -10.41 15.56
C ARG A 25 0.02 -10.63 15.47
N PHE A 26 -0.49 -10.60 14.26
CA PHE A 26 -1.87 -10.98 13.98
C PHE A 26 -1.94 -11.86 12.72
N SER A 27 -3.00 -12.66 12.64
CA SER A 27 -3.34 -13.44 11.46
C SER A 27 -4.85 -13.57 11.41
N VAL A 28 -5.43 -13.30 10.26
CA VAL A 28 -6.86 -13.44 9.98
C VAL A 28 -7.00 -14.22 8.69
N GLU A 29 -7.66 -15.37 8.79
CA GLU A 29 -7.85 -16.28 7.67
C GLU A 29 -9.24 -16.12 7.06
N GLY A 30 -9.36 -16.31 5.75
CA GLY A 30 -10.63 -16.41 5.06
C GLY A 30 -11.40 -15.10 4.93
N MET A 31 -10.72 -13.94 5.00
CA MET A 31 -11.35 -12.64 4.79
C MET A 31 -11.85 -12.50 3.36
N ARG A 32 -13.04 -11.91 3.20
CA ARG A 32 -13.63 -11.65 1.89
C ARG A 32 -13.94 -10.17 1.76
N PHE A 33 -13.46 -9.56 0.68
CA PHE A 33 -13.68 -8.15 0.39
C PHE A 33 -14.74 -8.01 -0.69
N THR A 34 -15.60 -7.02 -0.57
CA THR A 34 -16.61 -6.73 -1.59
C THR A 34 -16.75 -5.23 -1.72
N PRO A 35 -16.54 -4.69 -2.93
CA PRO A 35 -16.83 -3.29 -3.17
C PRO A 35 -18.32 -3.06 -2.98
N LEU A 36 -18.67 -2.01 -2.24
CA LEU A 36 -20.06 -1.58 -2.14
C LEU A 36 -20.39 -0.76 -3.39
N LEU A 37 -21.30 -1.27 -4.21
CA LEU A 37 -21.75 -0.65 -5.44
C LEU A 37 -23.18 -0.12 -5.27
N ASP A 38 -23.56 0.89 -6.06
CA ASP A 38 -24.88 1.54 -5.95
C ASP A 38 -26.04 0.69 -6.50
N ASN A 39 -25.78 -0.56 -6.94
CA ASN A 39 -26.81 -1.43 -7.47
C ASN A 39 -26.76 -2.85 -6.87
N ALA A 40 -27.93 -3.40 -6.56
CA ALA A 40 -28.07 -4.67 -5.85
C ALA A 40 -27.57 -5.88 -6.66
N LEU A 41 -27.74 -5.86 -7.99
CA LEU A 41 -27.30 -6.94 -8.88
C LEU A 41 -25.76 -7.04 -8.90
N ALA A 42 -25.06 -5.92 -9.05
CA ALA A 42 -23.61 -5.87 -9.06
C ALA A 42 -23.05 -6.18 -7.68
N ASN A 43 -23.71 -5.75 -6.59
CA ASN A 43 -23.35 -6.19 -5.24
C ASN A 43 -23.45 -7.72 -5.09
N TYR A 44 -24.51 -8.33 -5.63
CA TYR A 44 -24.67 -9.79 -5.62
C TYR A 44 -23.57 -10.49 -6.45
N ILE A 45 -23.29 -10.00 -7.67
CA ILE A 45 -22.24 -10.54 -8.53
C ILE A 45 -20.87 -10.41 -7.87
N ALA A 46 -20.52 -9.23 -7.35
CA ALA A 46 -19.28 -8.97 -6.64
C ALA A 46 -19.14 -9.85 -5.39
N THR A 47 -20.27 -10.12 -4.71
CA THR A 47 -20.31 -11.03 -3.56
C THR A 47 -20.07 -12.49 -3.96
N ALA A 48 -20.65 -12.93 -5.07
CA ALA A 48 -20.48 -14.30 -5.56
C ALA A 48 -19.06 -14.57 -6.10
N GLN A 49 -18.37 -13.54 -6.58
CA GLN A 49 -17.02 -13.62 -7.15
C GLN A 49 -15.90 -13.44 -6.11
N GLN A 50 -16.23 -13.32 -4.82
CA GLN A 50 -15.27 -13.20 -3.73
C GLN A 50 -14.39 -14.44 -3.62
N TRP A 51 -13.09 -14.22 -3.47
CA TRP A 51 -12.16 -15.26 -3.01
C TRP A 51 -11.72 -14.96 -1.58
N PRO A 52 -11.65 -15.98 -0.71
CA PRO A 52 -11.07 -15.81 0.62
C PRO A 52 -9.61 -15.40 0.51
N MET A 53 -9.18 -14.50 1.37
CA MET A 53 -7.81 -14.01 1.50
C MET A 53 -7.38 -14.08 2.94
N ASP A 54 -6.12 -14.39 3.14
CA ASP A 54 -5.50 -14.44 4.45
C ASP A 54 -4.65 -13.19 4.62
N ILE A 55 -4.80 -12.51 5.75
CA ILE A 55 -3.94 -11.38 6.12
C ILE A 55 -3.18 -11.75 7.37
N SER A 56 -1.87 -11.54 7.34
CA SER A 56 -1.05 -11.64 8.53
C SER A 56 -0.13 -10.45 8.65
N GLY A 57 0.32 -10.19 9.87
CA GLY A 57 1.24 -9.09 10.11
C GLY A 57 2.03 -9.26 11.38
N ALA A 58 3.25 -8.72 11.38
CA ALA A 58 4.12 -8.67 12.54
C ALA A 58 4.82 -7.31 12.61
N PHE A 59 4.97 -6.81 13.82
CA PHE A 59 5.71 -5.58 14.08
C PHE A 59 6.54 -5.69 15.36
N ARG A 60 7.58 -4.87 15.42
CA ARG A 60 8.42 -4.66 16.60
C ARG A 60 8.58 -3.17 16.83
N PHE A 61 8.43 -2.74 18.08
CA PHE A 61 8.58 -1.36 18.49
C PHE A 61 9.64 -1.26 19.60
N ASP A 62 10.64 -0.40 19.38
CA ASP A 62 11.62 -0.02 20.40
C ASP A 62 11.25 1.37 20.96
N PRO A 63 10.74 1.44 22.20
CA PRO A 63 10.35 2.70 22.83
C PRO A 63 11.53 3.61 23.16
N LYS A 64 12.77 3.11 23.26
CA LYS A 64 13.94 3.94 23.58
C LYS A 64 14.28 4.92 22.46
N ASP A 65 14.16 4.42 21.24
CA ASP A 65 14.52 5.16 20.03
C ASP A 65 13.28 5.61 19.23
N GLY A 66 12.08 5.16 19.62
CA GLY A 66 10.85 5.41 18.88
C GLY A 66 10.79 4.62 17.57
N TYR A 67 11.57 3.56 17.44
CA TYR A 67 11.73 2.82 16.20
C TYR A 67 10.65 1.74 16.05
N LEU A 68 9.86 1.82 14.99
CA LEU A 68 8.84 0.84 14.63
C LEU A 68 9.25 0.13 13.34
N ASP A 69 9.44 -1.18 13.46
CA ASP A 69 9.73 -2.10 12.38
C ASP A 69 8.48 -2.92 12.09
N ILE A 70 7.81 -2.61 10.97
CA ILE A 70 6.79 -3.46 10.37
C ILE A 70 7.53 -4.52 9.58
N GLN A 71 7.71 -5.68 10.22
CA GLN A 71 8.51 -6.79 9.68
C GLN A 71 7.88 -7.34 8.41
N GLU A 72 6.57 -7.55 8.46
CA GLU A 72 5.77 -7.97 7.31
C GLU A 72 4.30 -7.68 7.58
N LEU A 73 3.60 -7.14 6.58
CA LEU A 73 2.16 -7.17 6.42
C LEU A 73 1.91 -7.92 5.11
N GLU A 74 1.22 -9.05 5.19
CA GLU A 74 1.04 -9.97 4.08
C GLU A 74 -0.43 -10.16 3.79
N LEU A 75 -0.77 -10.12 2.51
CA LEU A 75 -2.06 -10.51 1.95
C LEU A 75 -1.82 -11.67 0.99
N THR A 76 -2.43 -12.82 1.27
CA THR A 76 -2.25 -14.04 0.47
C THR A 76 -3.58 -14.57 -0.03
N ASN A 77 -3.60 -14.96 -1.29
CA ASN A 77 -4.71 -15.66 -1.93
C ASN A 77 -4.13 -16.79 -2.80
N LEU A 78 -4.58 -18.03 -2.58
CA LEU A 78 -4.05 -19.20 -3.29
C LEU A 78 -4.22 -19.16 -4.81
N ARG A 79 -5.15 -18.34 -5.33
CA ARG A 79 -5.42 -18.20 -6.77
C ARG A 79 -4.87 -16.92 -7.36
N LEU A 80 -4.92 -15.82 -6.61
CA LEU A 80 -4.59 -14.49 -7.10
C LEU A 80 -3.13 -14.11 -6.83
N GLY A 81 -2.48 -14.79 -5.89
CA GLY A 81 -1.07 -14.56 -5.52
C GLY A 81 -0.91 -13.91 -4.15
N LYS A 82 0.19 -13.20 -3.94
CA LYS A 82 0.60 -12.68 -2.64
C LYS A 82 1.14 -11.26 -2.76
N ALA A 83 0.74 -10.38 -1.85
CA ALA A 83 1.36 -9.09 -1.65
C ALA A 83 1.95 -9.03 -0.23
N SER A 84 3.14 -8.47 -0.07
CA SER A 84 3.67 -8.14 1.25
C SER A 84 4.31 -6.76 1.31
N LEU A 85 4.23 -6.14 2.47
CA LEU A 85 4.74 -4.83 2.77
C LEU A 85 5.58 -4.91 4.05
N SER A 86 6.78 -4.35 4.04
CA SER A 86 7.56 -4.08 5.23
C SER A 86 7.96 -2.61 5.27
N ALA A 87 8.08 -2.05 6.47
CA ALA A 87 8.36 -0.63 6.64
C ALA A 87 9.14 -0.37 7.93
N GLU A 88 10.06 0.57 7.87
CA GLU A 88 10.78 1.09 9.03
C GLU A 88 10.34 2.52 9.26
N LEU A 89 9.85 2.79 10.47
CA LEU A 89 9.29 4.07 10.86
C LEU A 89 9.95 4.56 12.15
N THR A 90 10.12 5.87 12.26
CA THR A 90 10.53 6.56 13.48
C THR A 90 9.36 7.37 14.01
N LEU A 91 8.99 7.11 15.25
CA LEU A 91 7.94 7.77 16.01
C LEU A 91 8.59 8.74 17.00
N PRO A 92 7.92 9.84 17.38
CA PRO A 92 8.42 10.71 18.43
C PRO A 92 8.58 9.94 19.76
N LYS A 93 9.61 10.27 20.56
CA LYS A 93 9.99 9.48 21.75
C LYS A 93 8.98 9.54 22.90
N ASP A 94 8.15 10.58 22.94
CA ASP A 94 7.18 10.82 24.02
C ASP A 94 5.74 10.39 23.67
N THR A 95 5.57 9.57 22.63
CA THR A 95 4.24 9.38 22.06
C THR A 95 3.41 8.33 22.79
N ASN A 96 2.43 8.78 23.58
CA ASN A 96 1.28 7.95 23.92
C ASN A 96 0.38 7.78 22.68
N VAL A 97 -0.47 6.76 22.64
CA VAL A 97 -1.35 6.46 21.48
C VAL A 97 -2.24 7.66 21.10
N GLN A 98 -2.55 8.56 22.05
CA GLN A 98 -3.30 9.80 21.77
C GLN A 98 -2.45 10.86 21.04
N ALA A 99 -1.18 11.03 21.38
CA ALA A 99 -0.28 11.97 20.71
C ALA A 99 0.04 11.56 19.25
N LEU A 100 0.06 10.25 18.94
CA LEU A 100 0.16 9.76 17.56
C LEU A 100 -1.05 10.15 16.71
N THR A 101 -2.24 10.17 17.33
CA THR A 101 -3.51 10.46 16.62
C THR A 101 -3.80 11.96 16.50
N GLN A 102 -3.15 12.82 17.27
CA GLN A 102 -3.42 14.27 17.29
C GLN A 102 -2.41 15.14 16.54
N GLY A 103 -1.21 14.64 16.21
CA GLY A 103 -0.24 15.46 15.47
C GLY A 103 1.17 14.89 15.30
N GLY A 104 1.43 13.64 15.70
CA GLY A 104 2.75 13.04 15.55
C GLY A 104 3.12 12.82 14.09
N SER A 105 4.15 13.51 13.61
CA SER A 105 4.76 13.19 12.32
C SER A 105 5.52 11.87 12.43
N VAL A 106 5.02 10.84 11.74
CA VAL A 106 5.71 9.56 11.62
C VAL A 106 6.74 9.68 10.50
N GLY A 107 8.01 9.42 10.79
CA GLY A 107 9.10 9.45 9.82
C GLY A 107 9.31 8.08 9.19
N LEU A 108 8.99 7.91 7.91
CA LEU A 108 9.27 6.69 7.16
C LEU A 108 10.70 6.70 6.64
N THR A 109 11.51 5.71 7.02
CA THR A 109 12.92 5.59 6.59
C THR A 109 13.11 4.58 5.48
N HIS A 110 12.34 3.49 5.51
CA HIS A 110 12.42 2.44 4.52
C HIS A 110 11.05 1.82 4.28
N LEU A 111 10.72 1.54 3.03
CA LEU A 111 9.49 0.87 2.62
C LEU A 111 9.83 -0.17 1.57
N ARG A 112 9.39 -1.41 1.78
CA ARG A 112 9.52 -2.46 0.78
C ARG A 112 8.16 -3.07 0.51
N PHE A 113 7.79 -3.10 -0.75
CA PHE A 113 6.61 -3.76 -1.26
C PHE A 113 7.01 -4.92 -2.17
N ARG A 114 6.35 -6.06 -2.02
CA ARG A 114 6.53 -7.25 -2.83
C ARG A 114 5.19 -7.74 -3.32
N LEU A 115 5.14 -8.21 -4.56
CA LEU A 115 3.95 -8.73 -5.19
C LEU A 115 4.32 -9.93 -6.06
N ASP A 116 3.81 -11.11 -5.71
CA ASP A 116 3.69 -12.26 -6.61
C ASP A 116 2.29 -12.18 -7.22
N ASN A 117 2.18 -11.59 -8.41
CA ASN A 117 0.90 -11.35 -9.04
C ASN A 117 0.48 -12.52 -9.93
N GLN A 118 -0.66 -13.11 -9.59
CA GLN A 118 -1.38 -14.11 -10.37
C GLN A 118 -2.84 -13.68 -10.62
N GLY A 119 -3.11 -12.37 -10.56
CA GLY A 119 -4.46 -11.79 -10.63
C GLY A 119 -4.83 -10.92 -9.43
N LEU A 120 -3.97 -10.79 -8.41
CA LEU A 120 -4.23 -10.03 -7.18
C LEU A 120 -4.32 -8.52 -7.45
N PHE A 121 -3.42 -7.99 -8.28
CA PHE A 121 -3.42 -6.59 -8.65
C PHE A 121 -4.71 -6.21 -9.40
N GLU A 122 -5.15 -7.07 -10.30
CA GLU A 122 -6.37 -6.92 -11.08
C GLU A 122 -7.60 -6.98 -10.19
N GLY A 123 -7.64 -7.93 -9.25
CA GLY A 123 -8.76 -8.09 -8.33
C GLY A 123 -8.88 -6.99 -7.28
N MET A 124 -7.76 -6.38 -6.88
CA MET A 124 -7.71 -5.47 -5.73
C MET A 124 -7.38 -4.02 -6.08
N ALA A 125 -6.41 -3.78 -6.96
CA ALA A 125 -5.89 -2.44 -7.23
C ALA A 125 -6.57 -1.78 -8.43
N VAL A 126 -6.83 -2.52 -9.52
CA VAL A 126 -7.42 -1.95 -10.74
C VAL A 126 -8.76 -1.25 -10.50
N PRO A 127 -9.72 -1.79 -9.72
CA PRO A 127 -10.97 -1.09 -9.44
C PRO A 127 -10.77 0.23 -8.70
N SER A 128 -9.87 0.26 -7.72
CA SER A 128 -9.53 1.49 -6.98
C SER A 128 -8.80 2.50 -7.86
N LEU A 129 -7.91 2.05 -8.75
CA LEU A 129 -7.23 2.90 -9.71
C LEU A 129 -8.20 3.52 -10.72
N ALA A 130 -9.15 2.72 -11.22
CA ALA A 130 -10.20 3.20 -12.11
C ALA A 130 -11.08 4.25 -11.42
N ALA A 131 -11.51 3.99 -10.18
CA ALA A 131 -12.31 4.96 -9.40
C ALA A 131 -11.53 6.26 -9.12
N PHE A 132 -10.25 6.16 -8.74
CA PHE A 132 -9.39 7.32 -8.55
C PHE A 132 -9.22 8.14 -9.85
N GLN A 133 -9.05 7.46 -10.97
CA GLN A 133 -8.89 8.12 -12.27
C GLN A 133 -10.20 8.79 -12.73
N GLN A 134 -11.35 8.16 -12.50
CA GLN A 134 -12.65 8.76 -12.75
C GLN A 134 -12.80 10.06 -11.93
N GLN A 135 -12.39 10.06 -10.66
CA GLN A 135 -12.44 11.24 -9.81
C GLN A 135 -11.53 12.37 -10.32
N LEU A 136 -10.34 12.05 -10.84
CA LEU A 136 -9.39 13.05 -11.32
C LEU A 136 -9.74 13.62 -12.69
N THR A 137 -10.25 12.79 -13.60
CA THR A 137 -10.38 13.15 -15.02
C THR A 137 -11.82 13.33 -15.47
N GLY A 138 -12.78 12.82 -14.69
CA GLY A 138 -14.17 12.71 -15.11
C GLY A 138 -14.40 11.76 -16.30
N ALA A 139 -13.40 10.94 -16.68
CA ALA A 139 -13.54 10.01 -17.79
C ALA A 139 -14.46 8.84 -17.39
N ASP A 140 -15.52 8.63 -18.18
CA ASP A 140 -16.43 7.49 -18.01
C ASP A 140 -15.86 6.16 -18.53
N ASP A 141 -14.75 6.21 -19.27
CA ASP A 141 -14.05 5.05 -19.83
C ASP A 141 -12.77 4.72 -19.02
N PRO A 142 -12.79 3.65 -18.20
CA PRO A 142 -11.65 3.23 -17.39
C PRO A 142 -10.41 2.85 -18.23
N GLU A 143 -10.58 2.37 -19.47
CA GLU A 143 -9.45 1.97 -20.31
C GLU A 143 -8.64 3.19 -20.75
N GLN A 144 -9.32 4.25 -21.19
CA GLN A 144 -8.66 5.52 -21.49
C GLN A 144 -7.92 6.06 -20.27
N GLY A 145 -8.53 5.89 -19.10
CA GLY A 145 -7.93 6.33 -17.86
C GLY A 145 -6.66 5.62 -17.45
N ILE A 146 -6.67 4.29 -17.52
CA ILE A 146 -5.49 3.48 -17.25
C ILE A 146 -4.38 3.79 -18.27
N ASN A 147 -4.73 4.04 -19.53
CA ASN A 147 -3.75 4.42 -20.56
C ASN A 147 -3.13 5.81 -20.30
N GLN A 148 -3.91 6.78 -19.83
CA GLN A 148 -3.38 8.08 -19.40
C GLN A 148 -2.46 7.94 -18.18
N LEU A 149 -2.86 7.15 -17.19
CA LEU A 149 -2.01 6.85 -16.02
C LEU A 149 -0.68 6.21 -16.45
N ARG A 150 -0.71 5.26 -17.39
CA ARG A 150 0.49 4.65 -17.96
C ARG A 150 1.40 5.68 -18.62
N GLY A 151 0.84 6.56 -19.46
CA GLY A 151 1.59 7.63 -20.12
C GLY A 151 2.25 8.58 -19.12
N ASN A 152 1.48 9.03 -18.11
CA ASN A 152 1.97 9.91 -17.06
C ASN A 152 3.06 9.24 -16.22
N ALA A 153 2.89 7.97 -15.87
CA ALA A 153 3.88 7.19 -15.13
C ALA A 153 5.17 7.03 -15.96
N VAL A 154 5.09 6.71 -17.24
CA VAL A 154 6.27 6.63 -18.12
C VAL A 154 7.00 7.96 -18.19
N ALA A 155 6.29 9.08 -18.35
CA ALA A 155 6.90 10.41 -18.37
C ALA A 155 7.56 10.76 -17.02
N ALA A 156 6.90 10.47 -15.90
CA ALA A 156 7.44 10.68 -14.56
C ALA A 156 8.70 9.85 -14.31
N LEU A 157 8.74 8.60 -14.79
CA LEU A 157 9.92 7.75 -14.67
C LEU A 157 11.10 8.26 -15.49
N GLN A 158 10.85 8.85 -16.67
CA GLN A 158 11.90 9.37 -17.52
C GLN A 158 12.64 10.56 -16.88
N ILE A 159 11.92 11.41 -16.14
CA ILE A 159 12.48 12.59 -15.47
C ILE A 159 13.15 12.28 -14.12
N LEU A 160 13.00 11.06 -13.59
CA LEU A 160 13.71 10.67 -12.37
C LEU A 160 15.23 10.65 -12.62
N PRO A 161 16.02 11.33 -11.78
CA PRO A 161 17.47 11.38 -11.91
C PRO A 161 18.11 10.04 -11.56
N ASP A 162 19.22 9.72 -12.24
CA ASP A 162 19.91 8.42 -12.12
C ASP A 162 20.51 8.17 -10.72
N ASN A 163 20.63 9.21 -9.90
CA ASN A 163 21.05 9.08 -8.50
C ASN A 163 19.93 8.57 -7.57
N GLN A 164 18.67 8.64 -7.99
CA GLN A 164 17.50 8.14 -7.25
C GLN A 164 17.11 6.74 -7.70
N ILE A 165 17.25 6.42 -8.98
CA ILE A 165 16.88 5.12 -9.53
C ILE A 165 17.94 4.67 -10.54
N ASP A 166 18.50 3.47 -10.33
CA ASP A 166 19.45 2.91 -11.29
C ASP A 166 18.76 2.46 -12.58
N ALA A 167 19.55 2.25 -13.64
CA ALA A 167 19.03 1.92 -14.96
C ALA A 167 18.23 0.60 -15.02
N GLU A 168 18.62 -0.42 -14.25
CA GLU A 168 17.92 -1.71 -14.21
C GLU A 168 16.60 -1.58 -13.45
N SER A 169 16.60 -0.87 -12.31
CA SER A 169 15.40 -0.53 -11.55
C SER A 169 14.41 0.27 -12.39
N LYS A 170 14.89 1.29 -13.13
CA LYS A 170 14.07 2.11 -14.03
C LYS A 170 13.45 1.27 -15.14
N LYS A 171 14.23 0.35 -15.73
CA LYS A 171 13.75 -0.59 -16.76
C LYS A 171 12.70 -1.55 -16.21
N ALA A 172 12.92 -2.11 -15.01
CA ALA A 172 11.98 -2.99 -14.35
C ALA A 172 10.64 -2.29 -14.04
N LEU A 173 10.71 -1.05 -13.52
CA LEU A 173 9.51 -0.26 -13.20
C LEU A 173 8.75 0.16 -14.47
N LEU A 174 9.46 0.58 -15.52
CA LEU A 174 8.85 0.86 -16.83
C LEU A 174 8.16 -0.37 -17.40
N ARG A 175 8.78 -1.54 -17.30
CA ARG A 175 8.19 -2.79 -17.78
C ARG A 175 6.93 -3.17 -16.99
N PHE A 176 6.94 -3.00 -15.67
CA PHE A 176 5.75 -3.20 -14.84
C PHE A 176 4.61 -2.25 -15.24
N VAL A 177 4.90 -0.96 -15.41
CA VAL A 177 3.92 0.04 -15.85
C VAL A 177 3.37 -0.29 -17.24
N GLN A 178 4.22 -0.78 -18.16
CA GLN A 178 3.80 -1.17 -19.50
C GLN A 178 2.85 -2.37 -19.50
N ASP A 179 3.00 -3.30 -18.55
CA ASP A 179 2.16 -4.49 -18.43
C ASP A 179 0.81 -4.18 -17.75
N LEU A 180 0.58 -2.96 -17.24
CA LEU A 180 -0.74 -2.56 -16.73
C LEU A 180 -1.84 -2.67 -17.81
N PRO A 181 -3.09 -2.99 -17.43
CA PRO A 181 -3.55 -3.28 -16.06
C PRO A 181 -3.27 -4.72 -15.58
N HIS A 182 -2.54 -5.52 -16.35
CA HIS A 182 -2.33 -6.95 -16.11
C HIS A 182 -0.85 -7.33 -15.90
N PRO A 183 -0.14 -6.73 -14.93
CA PRO A 183 1.24 -7.11 -14.66
C PRO A 183 1.26 -8.55 -14.11
N THR A 184 2.16 -9.42 -14.57
CA THR A 184 2.21 -10.82 -14.08
C THR A 184 3.54 -11.11 -13.40
N GLY A 185 3.57 -12.12 -12.53
CA GLY A 185 4.82 -12.60 -11.93
C GLY A 185 5.28 -11.73 -10.75
N PHE A 186 6.59 -11.61 -10.56
CA PHE A 186 7.16 -11.09 -9.31
C PHE A 186 7.62 -9.65 -9.46
N PHE A 187 7.07 -8.76 -8.64
CA PHE A 187 7.46 -7.37 -8.51
C PHE A 187 7.98 -7.09 -7.10
N THR A 188 9.04 -6.30 -7.00
CA THR A 188 9.55 -5.75 -5.74
C THR A 188 9.89 -4.29 -5.93
N LEU A 189 9.41 -3.45 -5.03
CA LEU A 189 9.72 -2.04 -4.91
C LEU A 189 10.33 -1.81 -3.53
N ASP A 190 11.48 -1.15 -3.52
CA ASP A 190 12.21 -0.78 -2.32
C ASP A 190 12.49 0.72 -2.37
N LEU A 191 12.07 1.43 -1.33
CA LEU A 191 12.25 2.87 -1.17
C LEU A 191 13.04 3.10 0.12
N ALA A 192 14.24 3.64 -0.02
CA ALA A 192 15.09 4.04 1.10
C ALA A 192 15.23 5.57 1.13
N PHE A 193 14.86 6.19 2.24
CA PHE A 193 14.87 7.64 2.37
C PHE A 193 16.12 8.11 3.10
N ASP A 194 16.93 8.95 2.47
CA ASP A 194 18.13 9.54 3.12
C ASP A 194 17.73 10.42 4.32
N LYS A 195 16.53 11.01 4.29
CA LYS A 195 15.90 11.71 5.41
C LYS A 195 14.50 11.13 5.63
N PRO A 196 14.09 10.81 6.88
CA PRO A 196 12.77 10.22 7.12
C PRO A 196 11.63 11.06 6.52
N LEU A 197 10.82 10.45 5.67
CA LEU A 197 9.64 11.08 5.06
C LEU A 197 8.56 11.25 6.13
N GLN A 198 8.22 12.50 6.43
CA GLN A 198 7.24 12.82 7.47
C GLN A 198 5.81 12.66 6.93
N ILE A 199 5.16 11.53 7.23
CA ILE A 199 3.82 11.20 6.71
C ILE A 199 2.75 12.10 7.34
N GLY A 200 2.87 12.44 8.63
CA GLY A 200 1.86 13.22 9.35
C GLY A 200 1.80 14.71 8.99
N SER A 201 2.84 15.27 8.38
CA SER A 201 2.93 16.70 8.03
C SER A 201 2.50 17.01 6.59
N LEU A 202 2.39 16.00 5.73
CA LEU A 202 2.19 16.18 4.28
C LEU A 202 0.72 16.23 3.85
N GLY A 203 -0.23 16.16 4.78
CA GLY A 203 -1.66 16.00 4.45
C GLY A 203 -1.95 14.62 3.83
N LEU A 204 -3.24 14.31 3.64
CA LEU A 204 -3.69 13.03 3.07
C LEU A 204 -3.69 13.00 1.54
N ASP A 205 -3.03 13.96 0.87
CA ASP A 205 -2.94 13.96 -0.58
C ASP A 205 -1.92 12.91 -1.06
N ALA A 206 -2.45 11.78 -1.52
CA ALA A 206 -1.67 10.66 -2.03
C ALA A 206 -0.74 11.05 -3.19
N THR A 207 -1.11 12.04 -4.01
CA THR A 207 -0.29 12.51 -5.13
C THR A 207 0.91 13.30 -4.63
N GLN A 208 0.70 14.20 -3.66
CA GLN A 208 1.80 14.98 -3.07
C GLN A 208 2.76 14.10 -2.26
N LEU A 209 2.22 13.10 -1.53
CA LEU A 209 3.02 12.09 -0.84
C LEU A 209 3.88 11.29 -1.83
N ALA A 210 3.30 10.81 -2.92
CA ALA A 210 4.03 10.06 -3.94
C ALA A 210 5.14 10.90 -4.58
N GLN A 211 4.86 12.16 -4.95
CA GLN A 211 5.87 13.05 -5.53
C GLN A 211 7.02 13.33 -4.56
N THR A 212 6.69 13.62 -3.29
CA THR A 212 7.69 13.89 -2.25
C THR A 212 8.53 12.66 -1.97
N ALA A 213 7.91 11.48 -1.94
CA ALA A 213 8.61 10.23 -1.74
C ALA A 213 9.58 9.95 -2.89
N LEU A 214 9.12 10.06 -4.14
CA LEU A 214 9.95 9.85 -5.33
C LEU A 214 11.13 10.84 -5.41
N ALA A 215 10.94 12.08 -4.96
CA ALA A 215 11.99 13.10 -4.97
C ALA A 215 13.07 12.92 -3.89
N SER A 216 12.82 12.09 -2.87
CA SER A 216 13.70 11.95 -1.70
C SER A 216 14.17 10.51 -1.41
N ALA A 217 13.60 9.53 -2.10
CA ALA A 217 13.96 8.13 -1.97
C ALA A 217 15.03 7.72 -2.98
N LYS A 218 15.88 6.79 -2.54
CA LYS A 218 16.54 5.84 -3.43
C LYS A 218 15.57 4.71 -3.70
N ILE A 219 15.39 4.41 -4.98
CA ILE A 219 14.39 3.52 -5.51
C ILE A 219 15.11 2.32 -6.13
N SER A 220 14.84 1.13 -5.60
CA SER A 220 15.29 -0.13 -6.18
C SER A 220 14.07 -0.95 -6.59
N VAL A 221 14.06 -1.42 -7.84
CA VAL A 221 12.93 -2.17 -8.39
C VAL A 221 13.42 -3.41 -9.09
N SER A 222 12.71 -4.52 -8.88
CA SER A 222 12.86 -5.72 -9.71
C SER A 222 11.49 -6.17 -10.18
N TYR A 223 11.40 -6.55 -11.45
CA TYR A 223 10.19 -7.10 -12.02
C TYR A 223 10.51 -8.24 -12.96
N LYS A 224 9.88 -9.40 -12.72
CA LYS A 224 10.01 -10.59 -13.53
C LYS A 224 8.61 -11.05 -13.96
N ALA A 225 8.24 -10.68 -15.18
CA ALA A 225 7.03 -11.15 -15.83
C ALA A 225 7.01 -12.69 -15.90
N ARG A 226 5.81 -13.27 -15.79
CA ARG A 226 5.59 -14.72 -15.91
C ARG A 226 5.24 -15.09 -17.35
#